data_AF-A0A7C3CH62-F1
#
_entry.id   AF-A0A7C3CH62-F1
#
_cell.length_a   1.000
_cell.length_b   1.000
_cell.length_c   1.000
_cell.angle_alpha   90.00
_cell.angle_beta   90.00
_cell.angle_gamma   90.00
#
_symmetry.space_group_name_H-M   'P 1'
#
loop_
_entity.id
_entity.type
_entity.pdbx_description
1 polymer ?
#
loop_
_entity_poly.entity_id
_entity_poly.type
_entity_poly.pdbx_seq_one_letter_code
_entity_poly.pdbx_strand_id
1 'polypeptide(L)' 'AELIQTAWGPKFRDSTDNIKPYIHYLRKKVEQDPASPRWIMTARGVGYRFNDQ' A
#
# COMPACT_ATOMS: atom_id res chain seq x y z
N ALA A 1 -3.27 0.80 11.55
CA ALA A 1 -3.73 -0.38 10.79
C ALA A 1 -4.95 -0.05 9.93
N GLU A 2 -4.99 1.14 9.32
CA GLU A 2 -6.18 1.65 8.61
C GLU A 2 -6.32 1.07 7.20
N LEU A 3 -5.25 1.11 6.40
CA LEU A 3 -5.22 0.55 5.03
C LEU A 3 -5.63 -0.92 4.94
N ILE A 4 -5.18 -1.77 5.89
CA ILE A 4 -5.51 -3.21 5.88
C ILE A 4 -7.00 -3.41 6.20
N GLN A 5 -7.51 -2.73 7.21
CA GLN A 5 -8.93 -2.83 7.59
C GLN A 5 -9.86 -2.32 6.49
N THR A 6 -9.48 -1.25 5.79
CA THR A 6 -10.30 -0.69 4.71
C THR A 6 -10.25 -1.57 3.45
N ALA A 7 -9.11 -2.17 3.11
CA ALA A 7 -8.97 -2.96 1.88
C ALA A 7 -9.40 -4.43 2.01
N TRP A 8 -9.16 -5.07 3.17
CA TRP A 8 -9.51 -6.49 3.41
C TRP A 8 -10.69 -6.68 4.38
N GLY A 9 -11.18 -5.60 4.98
CA GLY A 9 -12.29 -5.63 5.92
C GLY A 9 -11.89 -5.94 7.37
N PRO A 10 -12.83 -5.82 8.32
CA PRO A 10 -12.58 -5.93 9.75
C PRO A 10 -12.12 -7.33 10.21
N LYS A 11 -12.34 -8.38 9.41
CA LYS A 11 -11.88 -9.75 9.71
C LYS A 11 -10.36 -9.92 9.60
N PHE A 12 -9.67 -9.00 8.96
CA PHE A 12 -8.20 -9.00 8.78
C PHE A 12 -7.50 -8.05 9.76
N ARG A 13 -8.18 -7.63 10.84
CA ARG A 13 -7.60 -6.72 11.84
C ARG A 13 -6.48 -7.38 12.65
N ASP A 14 -6.58 -8.69 12.86
CA ASP A 14 -5.64 -9.50 13.66
C ASP A 14 -4.73 -10.36 12.79
N SER A 15 -4.89 -10.35 11.46
CA SER A 15 -3.99 -11.07 10.57
C SER A 15 -2.67 -10.31 10.45
N THR A 16 -1.58 -11.04 10.66
CA THR A 16 -0.19 -10.59 10.47
C THR A 16 0.18 -10.32 9.00
N ASP A 17 -0.81 -10.23 8.11
CA ASP A 17 -0.59 -10.12 6.68
C ASP A 17 0.10 -8.80 6.35
N ASN A 18 1.31 -8.94 5.83
CA ASN A 18 2.14 -7.81 5.46
C ASN A 18 1.59 -7.18 4.17
N ILE A 19 1.14 -5.94 4.23
CA ILE A 19 0.63 -5.21 3.05
C ILE A 19 1.73 -4.87 2.02
N LYS A 20 3.01 -4.93 2.41
CA LYS A 20 4.17 -4.59 1.55
C LYS A 20 4.21 -5.33 0.20
N PRO A 21 4.10 -6.67 0.13
CA PRO A 21 4.06 -7.40 -1.15
C PRO A 21 2.92 -6.96 -2.06
N TYR A 22 1.74 -6.67 -1.50
CA TYR A 22 0.60 -6.20 -2.30
C TYR A 22 0.84 -4.79 -2.86
N ILE A 23 1.46 -3.90 -2.08
CA ILE A 23 1.88 -2.59 -2.58
C ILE A 23 2.93 -2.72 -3.69
N HIS A 24 3.87 -3.64 -3.56
CA HIS A 24 4.86 -3.93 -4.60
C HIS A 24 4.19 -4.40 -5.91
N TYR A 25 3.24 -5.33 -5.81
CA TYR A 25 2.49 -5.79 -6.98
C TYR A 25 1.61 -4.70 -7.59
N LEU A 26 1.01 -3.85 -6.77
CA LEU A 26 0.19 -2.75 -7.24
C LEU A 26 1.04 -1.72 -7.99
N ARG A 27 2.19 -1.32 -7.45
CA ARG A 27 3.12 -0.41 -8.13
C ARG A 27 3.56 -0.94 -9.48
N LYS A 28 3.84 -2.24 -9.60
CA LYS A 28 4.15 -2.88 -10.90
C LYS A 28 3.06 -2.75 -11.95
N LYS A 29 1.80 -2.56 -11.54
CA LYS A 29 0.66 -2.44 -12.46
C LYS A 29 0.31 -1.00 -12.79
N VAL A 30 0.52 -0.06 -11.87
CA VAL A 30 0.02 1.32 -11.99
C VAL A 30 1.10 2.37 -12.16
N GLU A 31 2.33 2.09 -11.72
CA GLU A 31 3.45 3.01 -11.86
C GLU A 31 4.17 2.78 -13.20
N GLN A 32 4.67 3.86 -13.79
CA GLN A 32 5.54 3.78 -14.95
C GLN A 32 6.90 3.14 -14.60
N ASP A 33 7.46 3.51 -13.44
CA ASP A 33 8.62 2.88 -12.83
C ASP A 33 8.29 2.52 -11.36
N PRO A 34 8.17 1.23 -11.02
CA PRO A 34 7.86 0.79 -9.65
C PRO A 34 8.95 1.14 -8.62
N ALA A 35 10.20 1.36 -9.06
CA ALA A 35 11.30 1.76 -8.18
C ALA A 35 11.26 3.26 -7.84
N SER A 36 10.63 4.06 -8.70
CA SER A 36 10.41 5.50 -8.52
C SER A 36 8.92 5.85 -8.56
N PRO A 37 8.13 5.42 -7.55
CA PRO A 37 6.67 5.52 -7.58
C PRO A 37 6.18 6.97 -7.48
N ARG A 38 5.21 7.33 -8.33
CA ARG A 38 4.57 8.65 -8.37
C ARG A 38 3.22 8.66 -7.66
N TRP A 39 2.45 7.57 -7.76
CA TRP A 39 1.09 7.48 -7.24
C TRP A 39 1.05 6.89 -5.84
N ILE A 40 1.78 5.81 -5.58
CA ILE A 40 1.76 5.11 -4.29
C ILE A 40 3.06 5.41 -3.56
N MET A 41 3.07 6.44 -2.73
CA MET A 41 4.26 6.91 -2.03
C MET A 41 4.44 6.22 -0.68
N THR A 42 5.70 5.95 -0.30
CA THR A 42 6.02 5.44 1.04
C THR A 42 6.09 6.60 2.04
N ALA A 43 5.25 6.59 3.06
CA ALA A 43 5.31 7.49 4.20
C ALA A 43 6.08 6.81 5.35
N ARG A 44 7.36 7.15 5.52
CA ARG A 44 8.23 6.52 6.53
C ARG A 44 7.59 6.62 7.93
N GLY A 45 7.58 5.51 8.67
CA GLY A 45 7.00 5.43 10.01
C GLY A 45 5.47 5.34 10.06
N VAL A 46 4.77 5.54 8.93
CA VAL A 46 3.29 5.56 8.87
C VAL A 46 2.74 4.45 7.98
N GLY A 47 3.31 4.28 6.78
CA GLY A 47 2.84 3.30 5.80
C GLY A 47 2.94 3.81 4.36
N TYR A 48 1.80 3.81 3.66
CA TYR A 48 1.71 4.23 2.25
C TYR A 48 0.64 5.29 2.10
N ARG A 49 0.84 6.21 1.15
CA ARG A 49 -0.16 7.22 0.77
C ARG A 49 -0.36 7.23 -0.74
N PHE A 50 -1.57 7.53 -1.15
CA PHE A 50 -1.86 7.87 -2.54
C PHE A 50 -1.49 9.34 -2.79
N ASN A 51 -0.94 9.64 -3.95
CA ASN A 51 -0.62 10.98 -4.42
C ASN A 51 -1.47 11.24 -5.67
N ASP A 52 -2.51 12.03 -5.53
CA ASP A 52 -3.48 12.40 -6.57
C ASP A 52 -3.17 13.73 -7.26
N GLN A 53 -2.00 14.30 -6.94
CA GLN A 53 -1.47 15.55 -7.48
C GLN A 53 -0.71 15.31 -8.79
#